data_AF-A0A099W8J1-F1
#
_entry.id   AF-A0A099W8J1-F1
#
_cell.length_a   1.000
_cell.length_b   1.000
_cell.length_c   1.000
_cell.angle_alpha   90.00
_cell.angle_beta   90.00
_cell.angle_gamma   90.00
#
_symmetry.space_group_name_H-M   'P 1'
#
loop_
_entity.id
_entity.type
_entity.pdbx_description
1 polymer ?
#
loop_
_entity_poly.entity_id
_entity_poly.type
_entity_poly.pdbx_seq_one_letter_code
_entity_poly.pdbx_strand_id
1 'polypeptide(L)' 'MKAIQKNLLYYVLERYQRGQYIEIIEKQGEDALDSEAVEDILDVLSSLFMEIGLKSNDEPNKIGLDLEDLIDIINDAE' A
#
# COMPACT_ATOMS: atom_id res chain seq x y z
N MET A 1 -8.72 -4.94 6.30
CA MET A 1 -7.92 -5.59 5.22
C MET A 1 -7.78 -7.12 5.36
N LYS A 2 -7.48 -7.89 4.29
CA LYS A 2 -7.11 -9.33 4.37
C LYS A 2 -5.63 -9.52 4.75
N ALA A 3 -5.25 -10.67 5.32
CA ALA A 3 -3.87 -10.95 5.75
C ALA A 3 -2.81 -10.82 4.63
N ILE A 4 -3.13 -11.25 3.40
CA ILE A 4 -2.21 -11.14 2.25
C ILE A 4 -1.95 -9.67 1.89
N GLN A 5 -3.00 -8.86 1.86
CA GLN A 5 -2.92 -7.41 1.60
C GLN A 5 -2.09 -6.73 2.69
N LYS A 6 -2.35 -7.05 3.96
CA LYS A 6 -1.60 -6.52 5.11
C LYS A 6 -0.09 -6.85 5.03
N ASN A 7 0.25 -8.09 4.68
CA ASN A 7 1.64 -8.49 4.52
C ASN A 7 2.33 -7.75 3.36
N LEU A 8 1.63 -7.57 2.23
CA LEU A 8 2.16 -6.81 1.11
C LEU A 8 2.36 -5.34 1.48
N LEU A 9 1.37 -4.70 2.12
CA LEU A 9 1.48 -3.34 2.63
C LEU A 9 2.71 -3.20 3.54
N TYR A 10 2.89 -4.09 4.52
CA TYR A 10 4.02 -4.02 5.45
C TYR A 10 5.36 -4.19 4.76
N TYR A 11 5.44 -5.14 3.82
CA TYR A 11 6.65 -5.30 3.00
C TYR A 11 7.00 -4.01 2.25
N VAL A 12 6.00 -3.35 1.66
CA VAL A 12 6.20 -2.08 0.96
C VAL A 12 6.63 -0.99 1.93
N LEU A 13 5.94 -0.81 3.06
CA LEU A 13 6.27 0.23 4.03
C LEU A 13 7.68 0.07 4.61
N GLU A 14 8.10 -1.16 4.94
CA GLU A 14 9.48 -1.40 5.40
C GLU A 14 10.50 -1.06 4.30
N ARG A 15 10.27 -1.53 3.08
CA ARG A 15 11.18 -1.31 1.94
C ARG A 15 11.37 0.18 1.63
N TYR A 16 10.31 0.96 1.78
CA TYR A 16 10.30 2.39 1.48
C TYR A 16 10.56 3.28 2.71
N GLN A 17 11.04 2.71 3.83
CA GLN A 17 11.39 3.43 5.08
C GLN A 17 10.21 4.12 5.77
N ARG A 18 9.00 3.58 5.60
CA ARG A 18 7.73 4.01 6.23
C ARG A 18 7.32 3.08 7.39
N GLY A 19 8.29 2.43 8.03
CA GLY A 19 8.02 1.46 9.11
C GLY A 19 7.20 2.03 10.28
N GLN A 20 7.23 3.35 10.51
CA GLN A 20 6.40 3.98 11.54
C GLN A 20 4.90 3.74 11.36
N TYR A 21 4.40 3.63 10.12
CA TYR A 21 2.98 3.43 9.86
C TYR A 21 2.53 2.01 10.21
N ILE A 22 3.43 1.03 10.14
CA ILE A 22 3.16 -0.34 10.60
C ILE A 22 2.86 -0.34 12.09
N GLU A 23 3.63 0.39 12.90
CA GLU A 23 3.38 0.48 14.34
C GLU A 23 2.02 1.11 14.66
N ILE A 24 1.63 2.14 13.89
CA ILE A 24 0.31 2.79 14.05
C ILE A 24 -0.79 1.78 13.74
N ILE A 25 -0.71 1.10 12.60
CA ILE A 25 -1.71 0.11 12.17
C ILE A 25 -1.82 -1.04 13.18
N GLU A 26 -0.71 -1.58 13.69
CA GLU A 26 -0.72 -2.68 14.65
C GLU A 26 -1.27 -2.28 16.03
N LYS A 27 -0.96 -1.07 16.50
CA LYS A 27 -1.36 -0.62 17.85
C LYS A 27 -2.76 -0.02 17.89
N GLN A 28 -3.16 0.69 16.84
CA GLN A 28 -4.33 1.56 16.82
C GLN A 28 -5.35 1.20 15.74
N GLY A 29 -4.97 0.33 14.79
CA GLY A 29 -5.82 -0.03 13.65
C GLY A 29 -5.54 0.81 12.41
N GLU A 30 -6.07 0.35 11.26
CA GLU A 30 -5.95 1.02 9.96
C GLU A 30 -6.57 2.42 9.99
N ASP A 31 -7.72 2.57 10.67
CA ASP A 31 -8.48 3.83 10.82
C ASP A 31 -7.75 4.91 11.65
N ALA A 32 -6.59 4.59 12.24
CA ALA A 32 -5.78 5.53 13.01
C ALA A 32 -4.75 6.27 12.15
N LEU A 33 -4.64 5.94 10.86
CA LEU A 33 -3.85 6.70 9.91
C LEU A 33 -4.56 8.04 9.65
N ASP A 34 -3.82 9.13 9.79
CA ASP A 34 -4.32 10.45 9.37
C ASP A 34 -4.16 10.63 7.85
N SER A 35 -4.78 11.68 7.31
CA SER A 35 -4.78 11.99 5.88
C SER A 35 -3.36 12.06 5.29
N GLU A 36 -2.41 12.64 6.04
CA GLU A 36 -1.01 12.75 5.62
C GLU A 36 -0.34 11.38 5.51
N ALA A 37 -0.58 10.48 6.46
CA ALA A 37 -0.10 9.11 6.39
C ALA A 37 -0.75 8.33 5.26
N VAL A 38 -2.06 8.50 5.03
CA VAL A 38 -2.78 7.86 3.92
C VAL A 38 -2.19 8.31 2.57
N GLU A 39 -2.01 9.61 2.36
CA GLU A 39 -1.41 10.17 1.15
C GLU A 39 0.02 9.63 0.90
N ASP A 40 0.92 9.62 1.90
CA ASP A 40 2.28 9.08 1.71
C ASP A 40 2.25 7.57 1.39
N ILE A 41 1.34 6.80 1.99
CA ILE A 41 1.20 5.37 1.69
C ILE A 41 0.73 5.17 0.23
N LEU A 42 -0.27 5.94 -0.21
CA LEU A 42 -0.79 5.88 -1.58
C LEU A 42 0.26 6.27 -2.62
N ASP A 43 1.07 7.28 -2.32
CA ASP A 43 2.18 7.72 -3.19
C ASP A 43 3.23 6.63 -3.35
N VAL A 44 3.57 5.93 -2.27
CA VAL A 44 4.52 4.79 -2.30
C VAL A 44 3.96 3.63 -3.10
N LEU A 45 2.72 3.23 -2.85
CA LEU A 45 2.09 2.12 -3.56
C LEU A 45 1.96 2.42 -5.06
N SER A 46 1.54 3.64 -5.41
CA SER A 46 1.44 4.09 -6.80
C SER A 46 2.81 4.11 -7.49
N SER A 47 3.85 4.58 -6.79
CA SER A 47 5.22 4.55 -7.31
C SER A 47 5.69 3.12 -7.60
N LEU A 48 5.45 2.18 -6.68
CA LEU A 48 5.82 0.78 -6.85
C LEU A 48 5.02 0.11 -7.98
N PHE A 49 3.74 0.45 -8.14
CA PHE A 49 2.91 -0.02 -9.24
C PHE A 49 3.52 0.38 -10.59
N MET A 50 3.97 1.63 -10.73
CA MET A 50 4.64 2.10 -11.94
C MET A 50 6.02 1.45 -12.15
N GLU A 51 6.75 1.13 -11.09
CA GLU A 51 8.09 0.54 -11.16
C GLU A 51 8.05 -0.94 -11.57
N ILE A 52 7.16 -1.74 -10.96
CA ILE A 52 7.17 -3.20 -11.10
C ILE A 52 5.78 -3.82 -11.30
N GLY A 53 4.70 -3.05 -11.22
CA GLY A 53 3.33 -3.52 -11.34
C GLY A 53 2.87 -3.73 -12.77
N LEU A 54 3.57 -3.17 -13.75
CA LEU A 54 3.20 -3.24 -15.16
C LEU A 54 3.99 -4.30 -15.94
N LYS A 55 3.35 -4.90 -16.94
CA LYS A 55 4.00 -5.68 -17.99
C LYS A 55 4.57 -4.73 -19.06
N SER A 56 5.28 -5.28 -20.04
CA SER A 56 5.81 -4.51 -21.17
C SER A 56 4.74 -3.89 -22.10
N ASN A 57 3.48 -4.29 -21.95
CA ASN A 57 2.34 -3.74 -22.70
C ASN A 57 1.46 -2.81 -21.84
N ASP A 58 2.00 -2.28 -20.74
CA ASP A 58 1.34 -1.38 -19.79
C ASP A 58 0.09 -1.95 -19.10
N GLU A 59 -0.16 -3.25 -19.23
CA GLU A 59 -1.17 -3.94 -18.43
C GLU A 59 -0.62 -4.31 -17.05
N PRO A 60 -1.46 -4.28 -15.99
CA PRO A 60 -1.09 -4.81 -14.69
C PRO A 60 -0.65 -6.28 -14.78
N ASN A 61 0.48 -6.58 -14.15
CA ASN A 61 0.87 -7.95 -13.82
C ASN A 61 0.23 -8.36 -12.48
N LYS A 62 0.55 -9.55 -11.97
CA LYS A 62 -0.03 -10.03 -10.71
C LYS A 62 0.25 -9.10 -9.53
N ILE A 63 1.47 -8.60 -9.40
CA ILE A 63 1.84 -7.65 -8.35
C ILE A 63 1.10 -6.32 -8.57
N GLY A 64 0.98 -5.87 -9.82
CA GLY A 64 0.20 -4.68 -10.16
C GLY A 64 -1.26 -4.77 -9.67
N LEU A 65 -1.92 -5.89 -9.93
CA LEU A 65 -3.29 -6.13 -9.43
C LEU A 65 -3.36 -6.17 -7.90
N ASP A 66 -2.39 -6.82 -7.24
CA ASP A 66 -2.33 -6.87 -5.77
C ASP A 66 -2.09 -5.46 -5.17
N LEU A 67 -1.39 -4.57 -5.89
CA LEU A 67 -1.15 -3.17 -5.49
C LEU A 67 -2.37 -2.28 -5.76
N GLU A 68 -3.05 -2.44 -6.89
CA GLU A 68 -4.33 -1.75 -7.17
C GLU A 68 -5.37 -2.08 -6.10
N ASP A 69 -5.55 -3.37 -5.78
CA ASP A 69 -6.43 -3.81 -4.70
C ASP A 69 -6.08 -3.15 -3.35
N LEU A 70 -4.80 -2.91 -3.07
CA LEU A 70 -4.35 -2.24 -1.86
C LEU A 70 -4.62 -0.74 -1.88
N ILE A 71 -4.37 -0.08 -3.00
CA ILE A 71 -4.64 1.34 -3.21
C ILE A 71 -6.13 1.61 -2.99
N ASP A 72 -7.01 0.81 -3.59
CA ASP A 72 -8.47 0.93 -3.44
C ASP A 72 -8.87 0.80 -1.96
N ILE A 73 -8.32 -0.17 -1.23
CA ILE A 73 -8.62 -0.38 0.20
C ILE A 73 -8.19 0.79 1.06
N ILE A 74 -7.00 1.34 0.81
CA ILE A 74 -6.46 2.47 1.58
C ILE A 74 -7.22 3.76 1.25
N ASN A 75 -7.57 3.97 -0.02
CA ASN A 75 -8.28 5.16 -0.46
C ASN A 75 -9.77 5.15 -0.06
N ASP A 76 -10.41 3.98 0.02
CA ASP A 76 -11.80 3.84 0.49
C ASP A 76 -11.94 3.89 2.03
N ALA A 77 -10.82 3.95 2.76
CA ALA A 77 -10.81 4.06 4.23
C ALA A 77 -10.99 5.50 4.76
N GLU A 78 -11.02 6.50 3.87
CA GLU A 78 -11.19 7.93 4.20
C GLU A 78 -12.66 8.36 4.41
#